data_AF-A0A9Y2IR66-F1
#
_entry.id   AF-A0A9Y2IR66-F1
#
_cell.length_a   1.000
_cell.length_b   1.000
_cell.length_c   1.000
_cell.angle_alpha   90.00
_cell.angle_beta   90.00
_cell.angle_gamma   90.00
#
_symmetry.space_group_name_H-M   'P 1'
#
loop_
_entity.id
_entity.type
_entity.pdbx_description
1 polymer ?
#
loop_
_entity_poly.entity_id
_entity_poly.type
_entity_poly.pdbx_seq_one_letter_code
_entity_poly.pdbx_strand_id
1 'polypeptide(L)' 'MTYLPGRQPDATQRLLRRGVVAGSTVFDAYTETQWVTVRAEITAQDTEPEWVRADNIVDVVPVS' A
#
# COMPACT_ATOMS: atom_id res chain seq x y z
N MET A 1 -18.08 -5.89 10.45
CA MET A 1 -16.74 -5.26 10.45
C MET A 1 -16.88 -3.92 9.74
N THR A 2 -16.59 -2.82 10.41
CA THR A 2 -16.64 -1.48 9.82
C THR A 2 -15.23 -1.13 9.37
N TYR A 3 -15.02 -1.05 8.06
CA TYR A 3 -13.74 -0.59 7.51
C TYR A 3 -13.69 0.92 7.69
N LEU A 4 -12.88 1.41 8.62
CA LEU A 4 -12.59 2.84 8.70
C LEU A 4 -11.56 3.15 7.61
N PRO A 5 -11.85 4.06 6.67
CA PRO A 5 -10.85 4.47 5.69
C PRO A 5 -9.64 5.02 6.46
N GLY A 6 -8.51 4.34 6.32
CA GLY A 6 -7.25 4.74 6.94
C GLY A 6 -6.96 6.19 6.56
N ARG A 7 -6.68 7.02 7.57
CA ARG A 7 -6.28 8.41 7.38
C ARG A 7 -5.10 8.43 6.41
N GLN A 8 -5.34 8.93 5.20
CA GLN A 8 -4.34 9.09 4.17
C GLN A 8 -3.28 10.06 4.73
N PRO A 9 -2.03 9.64 4.97
CA PRO A 9 -0.99 10.57 5.37
C PRO A 9 -0.82 11.58 4.23
N ASP A 10 -0.75 12.86 4.59
CA ASP A 10 -0.60 13.97 3.65
C ASP A 10 0.45 13.65 2.59
N ALA A 11 0.06 13.74 1.32
CA ALA A 11 0.88 13.37 0.17
C ALA A 11 2.26 14.08 0.15
N THR A 12 2.37 15.21 0.85
CA THR A 12 3.57 16.04 0.98
C THR A 12 4.69 15.40 1.83
N GLN A 13 4.41 14.33 2.58
CA GLN A 13 5.40 13.67 3.45
C GLN A 13 5.66 12.19 3.12
N ARG A 14 5.22 11.69 1.96
CA ARG A 14 5.69 10.40 1.44
C ARG A 14 7.11 10.59 0.92
N LEU A 15 8.08 10.55 1.83
CA LEU A 15 9.44 10.12 1.49
C LEU A 15 9.29 8.88 0.60
N LEU A 16 9.89 8.90 -0.58
CA LEU A 16 9.88 7.76 -1.50
C LEU A 16 10.51 6.57 -0.76
N ARG A 17 9.67 5.70 -0.23
CA ARG A 17 10.08 4.50 0.50
C ARG A 17 9.94 3.32 -0.44
N ARG A 18 10.98 2.48 -0.48
CA ARG A 18 10.90 1.17 -1.10
C ARG A 18 10.10 0.22 -0.22
N GLY A 19 9.37 -0.66 -0.85
CA GLY A 19 8.58 -1.67 -0.18
C GLY A 19 8.35 -2.86 -1.08
N VAL A 20 7.90 -3.95 -0.46
CA VAL A 20 7.57 -5.21 -1.11
C VAL A 20 6.07 -5.40 -1.07
N VAL A 21 5.49 -5.82 -2.19
CA VAL A 21 4.07 -6.19 -2.27
C VAL A 21 3.86 -7.43 -1.41
N ALA A 22 3.01 -7.31 -0.40
CA ALA A 22 2.79 -8.34 0.61
C ALA A 22 1.54 -9.19 0.35
N GLY A 23 0.78 -8.89 -0.70
CA GLY A 23 -0.45 -9.60 -1.04
C GLY A 23 -1.07 -9.15 -2.35
N SER A 24 -2.21 -9.76 -2.68
CA SER A 24 -2.94 -9.49 -3.92
C SER A 24 -3.60 -8.11 -3.91
N THR A 25 -3.66 -7.49 -5.09
CA THR A 25 -4.42 -6.25 -5.30
C THR A 25 -5.91 -6.49 -5.07
N VAL A 26 -6.56 -5.54 -4.41
CA VAL A 26 -8.02 -5.54 -4.16
C VAL A 26 -8.63 -4.34 -4.88
N PHE A 27 -9.72 -4.57 -5.61
CA PHE A 27 -10.50 -3.51 -6.25
C PHE A 27 -11.71 -3.16 -5.38
N ASP A 28 -11.81 -1.89 -4.99
CA ASP A 28 -12.98 -1.34 -4.30
C ASP A 28 -13.90 -0.68 -5.32
N ALA A 29 -15.03 -1.33 -5.63
CA ALA A 29 -16.00 -0.83 -6.59
C ALA A 29 -16.78 0.40 -6.09
N TYR A 30 -16.83 0.66 -4.79
CA TYR A 30 -17.53 1.84 -4.26
C TYR A 30 -16.73 3.14 -4.51
N THR A 31 -15.40 3.04 -4.45
CA THR A 31 -14.48 4.16 -4.67
C THR A 31 -13.73 4.10 -5.99
N GLU A 32 -14.01 3.08 -6.82
CA GLU A 32 -13.30 2.75 -8.06
C GLU A 32 -11.76 2.72 -7.88
N THR A 33 -11.30 2.36 -6.67
CA THR A 33 -9.88 2.44 -6.28
C THR A 33 -9.26 1.05 -6.17
N GLN A 34 -8.06 0.88 -6.73
CA GLN A 34 -7.24 -0.31 -6.52
C GLN A 34 -6.31 -0.10 -5.31
N TRP A 35 -6.26 -1.11 -4.45
CA TRP A 35 -5.46 -1.11 -3.23
C TRP A 35 -4.47 -2.28 -3.23
N VAL A 36 -3.27 -2.03 -2.75
CA VAL A 36 -2.16 -2.98 -2.67
C VAL A 36 -1.64 -2.98 -1.24
N THR A 37 -1.42 -4.16 -0.67
CA THR A 37 -0.71 -4.29 0.61
C THR A 37 0.79 -4.21 0.37
N VAL A 38 1.45 -3.28 1.03
CA VAL A 38 2.89 -3.02 0.90
C VAL A 38 3.53 -3.07 2.27
N ARG A 39 4.67 -3.74 2.38
CA ARG A 39 5.56 -3.64 3.54
C ARG A 39 6.76 -2.81 3.16
N ALA A 40 7.06 -1.76 3.91
CA ALA A 40 8.30 -1.03 3.70
C ALA A 40 9.50 -1.94 4.00
N GLU A 41 10.56 -1.82 3.20
CA GLU A 41 11.73 -2.72 3.25
C GLU A 41 12.44 -2.72 4.62
N ILE A 42 12.37 -1.60 5.34
CA ILE A 42 13.00 -1.42 6.65
C ILE A 42 12.14 -1.91 7.82
N THR A 43 10.98 -2.52 7.56
CA THR A 43 10.04 -2.95 8.58
C THR A 43 10.16 -4.45 8.83
N ALA A 44 10.02 -4.90 10.08
CA ALA A 44 10.07 -6.31 10.43
C ALA A 44 8.98 -7.13 9.70
N GLN A 45 9.28 -8.40 9.40
CA GLN A 45 8.33 -9.32 8.76
C GLN A 45 7.07 -9.59 9.60
N ASP A 46 7.09 -9.31 10.89
CA ASP A 46 5.90 -9.45 11.75
C ASP A 46 5.03 -8.18 11.78
N THR A 47 5.47 -7.07 11.17
CA THR A 47 4.67 -5.84 11.15
C THR A 47 3.59 -5.88 10.08
N GLU A 48 2.34 -5.63 10.45
CA GLU A 48 1.21 -5.62 9.51
C GLU A 48 1.51 -4.77 8.26
N PRO A 49 1.20 -5.26 7.03
CA PRO A 49 1.33 -4.49 5.81
C PRO A 49 0.45 -3.24 5.82
N GLU A 50 0.91 -2.20 5.13
CA GLU A 50 0.12 -0.99 4.91
C GLU A 50 -0.69 -1.10 3.62
N TRP A 51 -1.92 -0.57 3.63
CA TRP A 51 -2.71 -0.42 2.41
C TRP A 51 -2.32 0.86 1.67
N VAL A 52 -1.88 0.68 0.44
CA VAL A 52 -1.45 1.75 -0.45
C VAL A 52 -2.34 1.72 -1.70
N ARG A 53 -2.82 2.88 -2.15
CA ARG A 53 -3.53 2.94 -3.44
C ARG A 53 -2.56 2.65 -4.59
N ALA A 54 -3.02 1.96 -5.62
CA ALA A 54 -2.17 1.57 -6.75
C ALA A 54 -1.60 2.77 -7.51
N ASP A 55 -2.37 3.86 -7.67
CA ASP A 55 -1.95 5.12 -8.30
C ASP A 55 -0.85 5.85 -7.53
N ASN A 56 -0.66 5.47 -6.28
CA ASN A 56 0.33 5.99 -5.36
C ASN A 56 1.66 5.20 -5.39
N ILE A 57 1.77 4.20 -6.26
CA ILE A 57 2.98 3.39 -6.49
C ILE A 57 3.62 3.85 -7.79
N VAL A 58 4.87 4.32 -7.70
CA VAL A 58 5.59 4.90 -8.85
C VAL A 58 6.34 3.86 -9.69
N ASP A 59 6.70 2.72 -9.11
CA ASP A 59 7.44 1.65 -9.76
C ASP A 59 7.17 0.29 -9.09
N VAL A 60 7.16 -0.79 -9.87
CA VAL A 60 7.01 -2.16 -9.41
C VAL A 60 8.00 -3.03 -10.17
N VAL A 61 8.97 -3.59 -9.46
CA VAL A 61 9.90 -4.56 -10.02
C VAL A 61 9.42 -5.99 -9.72
N PRO A 62 9.40 -6.90 -10.71
CA PRO A 62 9.11 -8.30 -10.44
C PRO A 62 10.21 -8.90 -9.57
N VAL A 63 9.82 -9.64 -8.55
CA VAL A 63 10.75 -10.46 -7.77
C VAL A 63 11.07 -11.69 -8.62
N SER A 64 12.32 -11.80 -9.08
CA SER A 64 12.82 -12.96 -9.85
C SER A 64 13.25 -14.10 -8.93
#